data_AF-A0A7L9BDY9-F1
#
_entry.id   AF-A0A7L9BDY9-F1
#
_cell.length_a   1.000
_cell.length_b   1.000
_cell.length_c   1.000
_cell.angle_alpha   90.00
_cell.angle_beta   90.00
_cell.angle_gamma   90.00
#
_symmetry.space_group_name_H-M   'P 1'
#
loop_
_entity.id
_entity.type
_entity.pdbx_description
1 polymer ?
#
loop_
_entity_poly.entity_id
_entity_poly.type
_entity_poly.pdbx_seq_one_letter_code
_entity_poly.pdbx_strand_id
1 'polypeptide(L)'
;MRLAFALLITLLFSNLAAQSPVRQITLDLNPIAIENGRYYFNGKRVTFDGLLIPLQAVDDKQVNRSIKTALALRTSQTVVRLGLSVYLLYLIADQPLYVNYHQTRTLVLSTVAAGFSLNISEKLFQRKAVNRFNAVLLKEKK
;
A
#
# COMPACT_ATOMS: atom_id res chain seq x y z
N MET A 1 -19.90 12.16 -19.25
CA MET A 1 -19.08 10.93 -19.06
C MET A 1 -17.57 11.16 -19.08
N ARG A 2 -17.01 12.11 -19.87
CA ARG A 2 -15.55 12.34 -19.95
C ARG A 2 -14.90 12.94 -18.67
N LEU A 3 -15.64 13.77 -17.92
CA LEU A 3 -15.16 14.43 -16.68
C LEU A 3 -14.90 13.46 -15.52
N ALA A 4 -15.79 12.47 -15.32
CA ALA A 4 -15.63 11.47 -14.26
C ALA A 4 -14.41 10.55 -14.50
N PHE A 5 -14.06 10.32 -15.76
CA PHE A 5 -12.93 9.47 -16.15
C PHE A 5 -11.58 10.19 -15.97
N ALA A 6 -11.51 11.48 -16.31
CA ALA A 6 -10.34 12.31 -16.03
C ALA A 6 -10.05 12.41 -14.53
N LEU A 7 -11.10 12.52 -13.70
CA LEU A 7 -11.01 12.55 -12.25
C LEU A 7 -10.43 11.25 -11.67
N LEU A 8 -10.80 10.10 -12.25
CA LEU A 8 -10.28 8.78 -11.90
C LEU A 8 -8.77 8.64 -12.21
N ILE A 9 -8.32 9.22 -13.33
CA ILE A 9 -6.91 9.26 -13.73
C ILE A 9 -6.10 10.15 -12.77
N THR A 10 -6.57 11.35 -12.43
CA THR A 10 -5.88 12.22 -11.45
C THR A 10 -5.79 11.61 -10.04
N LEU A 11 -6.78 10.83 -9.62
CA LEU A 11 -6.72 10.06 -8.36
C LEU A 11 -5.70 8.91 -8.39
N LEU A 12 -5.44 8.34 -9.57
CA LEU A 12 -4.43 7.29 -9.77
C LEU A 12 -3.00 7.85 -9.69
N PHE A 13 -2.74 9.07 -10.21
CA PHE A 13 -1.41 9.69 -10.23
C PHE A 13 -1.03 10.45 -8.95
N SER A 14 -1.99 10.96 -8.19
CA SER A 14 -1.72 11.70 -6.93
C SER A 14 -1.17 10.80 -5.79
N ASN A 15 -1.29 9.48 -5.90
CA ASN A 15 -0.70 8.54 -4.95
C ASN A 15 0.79 8.24 -5.21
N LEU A 16 1.38 8.72 -6.31
CA LEU A 16 2.77 8.44 -6.68
C LEU A 16 3.77 9.46 -6.11
N ALA A 17 3.32 10.63 -5.65
CA ALA A 17 4.19 11.78 -5.39
C ALA A 17 4.66 11.96 -3.92
N ALA A 18 4.35 11.03 -3.02
CA ALA A 18 4.70 11.17 -1.59
C ALA A 18 5.84 10.23 -1.16
N GLN A 19 7.02 10.37 -1.76
CA GLN A 19 8.26 9.80 -1.22
C GLN A 19 9.11 10.92 -0.65
N SER A 20 8.97 11.17 0.65
CA SER A 20 9.83 12.11 1.40
C SER A 20 11.16 11.43 1.76
N PRO A 21 12.30 12.14 1.70
CA PRO A 21 13.59 11.60 2.08
C PRO A 21 13.66 11.30 3.58
N VAL A 22 14.32 10.18 3.91
CA VAL A 22 14.40 9.61 5.24
C VAL A 22 15.61 10.18 5.99
N ARG A 23 15.37 11.00 7.03
CA ARG A 23 16.40 11.37 8.01
C ARG A 23 16.70 10.16 8.91
N GLN A 24 17.97 9.80 9.05
CA GLN A 24 18.44 8.81 10.02
C GLN A 24 18.12 9.30 11.44
N ILE A 25 17.26 8.57 12.14
CA ILE A 25 16.92 8.79 13.54
C ILE A 25 17.53 7.62 14.30
N THR A 26 18.36 7.90 15.29
CA THR A 26 18.77 6.95 16.32
C THR A 26 17.51 6.39 16.97
N LEU A 27 17.25 5.11 16.77
CA LEU A 27 15.97 4.48 17.05
C LEU A 27 15.93 3.89 18.45
N ASP A 28 15.31 4.60 19.39
CA ASP A 28 14.82 3.97 20.61
C ASP A 28 13.70 2.99 20.25
N LEU A 29 13.94 1.72 20.56
CA LEU A 29 13.00 0.61 20.32
C LEU A 29 11.83 0.69 21.31
N ASN A 30 10.83 1.49 20.96
CA ASN A 30 9.59 1.63 21.72
C ASN A 30 8.42 0.90 21.04
N PRO A 31 7.44 0.41 21.82
CA PRO A 31 6.26 -0.22 21.25
C PRO A 31 5.48 0.75 20.37
N ILE A 32 4.98 0.25 19.25
CA ILE A 32 4.15 1.00 18.30
C ILE A 32 2.69 0.91 18.76
N ALA A 33 2.04 2.04 18.96
CA ALA A 33 0.61 2.09 19.27
C ALA A 33 -0.23 2.08 17.98
N ILE A 34 -1.35 1.34 18.01
CA ILE A 34 -2.31 1.25 16.90
C ILE A 34 -3.65 1.80 17.39
N GLU A 35 -4.05 2.97 16.88
CA GLU A 35 -5.33 3.59 17.23
C GLU A 35 -6.11 3.93 15.95
N ASN A 36 -7.36 3.49 15.86
CA ASN A 36 -8.23 3.75 14.69
C ASN A 36 -7.58 3.41 13.34
N GLY A 37 -6.75 2.37 13.30
CA GLY A 37 -6.02 1.94 12.10
C GLY A 37 -4.86 2.85 11.69
N ARG A 38 -4.47 3.80 12.54
CA ARG A 38 -3.28 4.65 12.38
C ARG A 38 -2.18 4.16 13.32
N TYR A 39 -0.95 4.34 12.88
CA TYR A 39 0.23 3.96 13.65
C TYR A 39 0.83 5.18 14.35
N TYR A 40 1.24 4.98 15.60
CA TYR A 40 1.91 6.00 16.41
C TYR A 40 3.21 5.43 16.96
N PHE A 41 4.29 6.18 16.78
CA PHE A 41 5.62 5.85 17.29
C PHE A 41 6.15 7.05 18.06
N ASN A 42 6.56 6.84 19.32
CA ASN A 42 6.95 7.91 20.25
C ASN A 42 5.92 9.06 20.32
N GLY A 43 4.63 8.72 20.37
CA GLY A 43 3.52 9.70 20.46
C GLY A 43 3.22 10.46 19.16
N LYS A 44 4.01 10.27 18.09
CA LYS A 44 3.76 10.90 16.78
C LYS A 44 3.08 9.93 15.84
N ARG A 45 2.12 10.44 15.07
CA ARG A 45 1.49 9.66 14.00
C ARG A 45 2.49 9.43 12.87
N VAL A 46 2.66 8.17 12.46
CA VAL A 46 3.58 7.78 11.39
C VAL A 46 2.86 6.92 10.36
N THR A 47 3.27 7.02 9.09
CA THR A 47 2.86 6.08 8.05
C THR A 47 3.60 4.75 8.20
N PHE A 48 3.13 3.69 7.54
CA PHE A 48 3.86 2.42 7.55
C PHE A 48 5.29 2.56 6.98
N ASP A 49 5.49 3.46 6.00
CA ASP A 49 6.82 3.72 5.43
C ASP A 49 7.77 4.36 6.45
N GLY A 50 7.26 5.26 7.30
CA GLY A 50 8.05 5.81 8.41
C GLY A 50 8.28 4.82 9.56
N LEU A 51 7.59 3.67 9.57
CA LEU A 51 7.85 2.57 10.50
C LEU A 51 8.83 1.53 9.96
N LEU A 52 9.24 1.61 8.69
CA LEU A 52 10.14 0.59 8.11
C LEU A 52 11.45 0.48 8.87
N ILE A 53 12.06 1.61 9.23
CA ILE A 53 13.34 1.67 9.95
C ILE A 53 13.22 1.09 11.36
N PRO A 54 12.26 1.50 12.24
CA PRO A 54 12.10 0.86 13.55
C PRO A 54 11.83 -0.62 13.43
N LEU A 55 10.97 -1.05 12.50
CA LEU A 55 10.61 -2.45 12.36
C LEU A 55 11.78 -3.32 11.90
N GLN A 56 12.66 -2.80 11.03
CA GLN A 56 13.87 -3.50 10.58
C GLN A 56 14.96 -3.56 11.65
N ALA A 57 14.95 -2.67 12.64
CA ALA A 57 15.95 -2.64 13.71
C ALA A 57 15.89 -3.85 14.67
N VAL A 58 14.77 -4.59 14.72
CA VAL A 58 14.58 -5.75 15.61
C VAL A 58 15.17 -7.06 15.06
N ASP A 59 15.75 -7.06 13.85
CA ASP A 59 16.33 -8.24 13.16
C ASP A 59 15.51 -9.56 13.29
N ASP A 60 14.18 -9.46 13.37
CA ASP A 60 13.29 -10.62 13.43
C ASP A 60 12.89 -11.03 12.00
N LYS A 61 13.20 -12.29 11.64
CA LYS A 61 12.92 -12.86 10.31
C LYS A 61 11.44 -12.78 9.92
N GLN A 62 10.50 -12.89 10.87
CA GLN A 62 9.06 -12.83 10.60
C GLN A 62 8.59 -11.39 10.37
N VAL A 63 9.13 -10.42 11.11
CA VAL A 63 8.89 -8.99 10.88
C VAL A 63 9.39 -8.61 9.49
N ASN A 64 10.63 -8.95 9.16
CA ASN A 64 11.24 -8.67 7.85
C ASN A 64 10.47 -9.33 6.69
N ARG A 65 10.02 -10.59 6.85
CA ARG A 65 9.18 -11.26 5.85
C ARG A 65 7.86 -10.51 5.65
N SER A 66 7.20 -10.10 6.73
CA SER A 66 5.90 -9.42 6.66
C SER A 66 6.01 -8.05 5.99
N ILE A 67 7.09 -7.30 6.26
CA ILE A 67 7.39 -6.04 5.58
C ILE A 67 7.59 -6.25 4.09
N LYS A 68 8.45 -7.21 3.70
CA LYS A 68 8.71 -7.52 2.29
C LYS A 68 7.44 -7.93 1.54
N THR A 69 6.58 -8.74 2.18
CA THR A 69 5.28 -9.13 1.59
C THR A 69 4.34 -7.93 1.44
N ALA A 70 4.24 -7.04 2.43
CA ALA A 70 3.42 -5.84 2.31
C ALA A 70 3.90 -4.92 1.17
N LEU A 71 5.22 -4.72 1.04
CA LEU A 71 5.79 -3.95 -0.08
C LEU A 71 5.52 -4.62 -1.43
N ALA A 72 5.69 -5.93 -1.54
CA ALA A 72 5.39 -6.67 -2.76
C ALA A 72 3.91 -6.51 -3.17
N LEU A 73 2.98 -6.59 -2.21
CA LEU A 73 1.55 -6.39 -2.46
C LEU A 73 1.23 -4.96 -2.93
N ARG A 74 1.86 -3.94 -2.34
CA ARG A 74 1.74 -2.54 -2.79
C ARG A 74 2.26 -2.35 -4.22
N THR A 75 3.40 -2.94 -4.54
CA THR A 75 3.95 -2.91 -5.91
C THR A 75 3.00 -3.60 -6.89
N SER A 76 2.46 -4.77 -6.54
CA SER A 76 1.47 -5.48 -7.36
C SER A 76 0.21 -4.64 -7.61
N GLN A 77 -0.30 -3.91 -6.61
CA GLN A 77 -1.41 -2.97 -6.82
C GLN A 77 -1.08 -1.89 -7.84
N THR A 78 0.14 -1.36 -7.77
CA THR A 78 0.62 -0.32 -8.69
C THR A 78 0.69 -0.86 -10.12
N VAL A 79 1.22 -2.07 -10.31
CA VAL A 79 1.28 -2.74 -11.62
C VAL A 79 -0.12 -2.98 -12.17
N VAL A 80 -1.04 -3.51 -11.37
CA VAL A 80 -2.44 -3.76 -11.77
C VAL A 80 -3.13 -2.46 -12.21
N ARG A 81 -2.92 -1.36 -11.48
CA ARG A 81 -3.48 -0.04 -11.81
C ARG A 81 -2.89 0.56 -13.08
N LEU A 82 -1.57 0.48 -13.26
CA LEU A 82 -0.90 0.95 -14.47
C LEU A 82 -1.33 0.15 -15.69
N GLY A 83 -1.38 -1.18 -15.58
CA GLY A 83 -1.83 -2.06 -16.66
C GLY A 83 -3.25 -1.74 -17.12
N LEU A 84 -4.19 -1.55 -16.17
CA LEU A 84 -5.55 -1.11 -16.50
C LEU A 84 -5.55 0.26 -17.20
N SER A 85 -4.76 1.21 -16.69
CA SER A 85 -4.72 2.57 -17.24
C SER A 85 -4.20 2.59 -18.68
N VAL A 86 -3.13 1.85 -18.97
CA VAL A 86 -2.56 1.70 -20.32
C VAL A 86 -3.57 1.05 -21.26
N TYR A 87 -4.25 -0.01 -20.82
CA TYR A 87 -5.26 -0.68 -21.64
C TYR A 87 -6.47 0.22 -21.95
N LEU A 88 -6.93 0.99 -20.97
CA LEU A 88 -8.02 1.96 -21.19
C LEU A 88 -7.62 3.09 -22.14
N LEU A 89 -6.37 3.57 -22.07
CA LEU A 89 -5.83 4.54 -23.03
C LEU A 89 -5.76 3.96 -24.44
N TYR A 90 -5.30 2.71 -24.59
CA TYR A 90 -5.29 1.99 -25.86
C TYR A 90 -6.70 1.90 -26.47
N LEU A 91 -7.70 1.49 -25.68
CA LEU A 91 -9.08 1.40 -26.15
C LEU A 91 -9.66 2.74 -26.63
N ILE A 92 -9.31 3.85 -25.98
CA ILE A 92 -9.79 5.19 -26.36
C ILE A 92 -9.17 5.66 -27.68
N ALA A 93 -7.92 5.28 -27.95
CA ALA A 93 -7.20 5.69 -29.15
C ALA A 93 -7.67 4.94 -30.40
N ASP A 94 -8.09 3.67 -30.25
CA ASP A 94 -8.28 2.75 -31.38
C ASP A 94 -9.77 2.44 -31.67
N GLN A 95 -10.67 2.53 -30.69
CA GLN A 95 -12.08 2.14 -30.87
C GLN A 95 -13.09 3.00 -30.10
N PRO A 96 -14.31 3.21 -30.64
CA PRO A 96 -15.40 3.77 -29.85
C PRO A 96 -15.76 2.80 -28.71
N LEU A 97 -15.56 3.25 -27.46
CA LEU A 97 -15.81 2.56 -26.17
C LEU A 97 -17.12 1.76 -26.08
N TYR A 98 -18.11 2.08 -26.92
CA TYR A 98 -19.41 1.42 -26.98
C TYR A 98 -19.38 0.01 -27.57
N VAL A 99 -18.44 -0.28 -28.48
CA VAL A 99 -18.38 -1.58 -29.19
C VAL A 99 -17.98 -2.72 -28.26
N ASN A 100 -17.18 -2.43 -27.22
CA ASN A 100 -16.68 -3.40 -26.25
C ASN A 100 -17.07 -3.06 -24.79
N TYR A 101 -18.26 -2.51 -24.59
CA TYR A 101 -18.75 -2.05 -23.29
C TYR A 101 -18.71 -3.13 -22.20
N HIS A 102 -19.16 -4.35 -22.50
CA HIS A 102 -19.17 -5.46 -21.54
C HIS A 102 -17.76 -5.92 -21.13
N GLN A 103 -16.83 -5.98 -22.09
CA GLN A 103 -15.44 -6.36 -21.84
C GLN A 103 -14.74 -5.29 -20.99
N THR A 104 -14.91 -4.02 -21.35
CA THR A 104 -14.34 -2.87 -20.60
C THR A 104 -14.87 -2.83 -19.17
N ARG A 105 -16.19 -3.01 -18.98
CA ARG A 105 -16.81 -3.04 -17.65
C ARG A 105 -16.29 -4.20 -16.80
N THR A 106 -16.17 -5.39 -17.38
CA THR A 106 -15.68 -6.59 -16.68
C THR A 106 -14.24 -6.40 -16.23
N LEU A 107 -13.40 -5.83 -17.09
CA LEU A 107 -12.00 -5.54 -16.78
C LEU A 107 -11.86 -4.49 -15.67
N VAL A 108 -12.64 -3.41 -15.72
CA VAL A 108 -12.63 -2.39 -14.67
C VAL A 108 -13.07 -3.00 -13.33
N LEU A 109 -14.15 -3.79 -13.32
CA LEU A 109 -14.63 -4.45 -12.11
C LEU A 109 -13.63 -5.45 -11.54
N SER A 110 -13.01 -6.28 -12.39
CA SER A 110 -12.00 -7.26 -11.95
C SER A 110 -10.75 -6.58 -11.40
N THR A 111 -10.32 -5.48 -12.02
CA THR A 111 -9.17 -4.70 -11.54
C THR A 111 -9.47 -4.00 -10.22
N VAL A 112 -10.67 -3.43 -10.05
CA VAL A 112 -11.09 -2.83 -8.77
C VAL A 112 -11.15 -3.90 -7.67
N ALA A 113 -11.72 -5.07 -7.96
CA ALA A 113 -11.77 -6.19 -7.02
C ALA A 113 -10.36 -6.67 -6.62
N ALA A 114 -9.46 -6.82 -7.60
CA ALA A 114 -8.06 -7.19 -7.36
C ALA A 114 -7.30 -6.11 -6.57
N GLY A 115 -7.51 -4.83 -6.88
CA GLY A 115 -6.89 -3.72 -6.15
C GLY A 115 -7.36 -3.66 -4.70
N PHE A 116 -8.65 -3.92 -4.45
CA PHE A 116 -9.22 -3.96 -3.10
C PHE A 116 -8.70 -5.15 -2.29
N SER A 117 -8.65 -6.35 -2.88
CA SER A 117 -8.14 -7.54 -2.20
C SER A 117 -6.67 -7.38 -1.83
N LEU A 118 -5.84 -6.88 -2.74
CA LEU A 118 -4.43 -6.61 -2.47
C LEU A 118 -4.23 -5.54 -1.38
N ASN A 119 -5.07 -4.51 -1.31
CA ASN A 119 -5.01 -3.48 -0.27
C ASN A 119 -5.39 -4.02 1.11
N ILE A 120 -6.42 -4.87 1.18
CA ILE A 120 -6.75 -5.59 2.43
C ILE A 120 -5.57 -6.45 2.86
N SER A 121 -5.01 -7.25 1.93
CA SER A 121 -3.86 -8.10 2.23
C SER A 121 -2.67 -7.29 2.72
N GLU A 122 -2.33 -6.19 2.04
CA GLU A 122 -1.25 -5.29 2.46
C GLU A 122 -1.43 -4.84 3.92
N LYS A 123 -2.62 -4.33 4.28
CA LYS A 123 -2.92 -3.88 5.64
C LYS A 123 -2.82 -5.01 6.68
N LEU A 124 -3.22 -6.23 6.34
CA LEU A 124 -3.09 -7.39 7.22
C LEU A 124 -1.63 -7.73 7.50
N PHE A 125 -0.78 -7.72 6.48
CA PHE A 125 0.66 -7.96 6.65
C PHE A 125 1.35 -6.82 7.42
N GLN A 126 0.94 -5.57 7.20
CA GLN A 126 1.43 -4.42 7.99
C GLN A 126 1.09 -4.58 9.48
N ARG A 127 -0.17 -4.91 9.81
CA ARG A 127 -0.57 -5.19 11.20
C ARG A 127 0.19 -6.36 11.80
N LYS A 128 0.41 -7.43 11.04
CA LYS A 128 1.16 -8.60 11.50
C LYS A 128 2.61 -8.25 11.85
N ALA A 129 3.28 -7.42 11.03
CA ALA A 129 4.63 -6.95 11.29
C ALA A 129 4.71 -6.15 12.61
N VAL A 130 3.80 -5.19 12.79
CA VAL A 130 3.76 -4.35 14.01
C VAL A 130 3.45 -5.16 15.26
N ASN A 131 2.48 -6.08 15.21
CA ASN A 131 2.14 -6.93 16.34
C ASN A 131 3.31 -7.83 16.75
N ARG A 132 4.04 -8.39 15.76
CA ARG A 132 5.21 -9.22 16.03
C ARG A 132 6.35 -8.41 16.63
N PHE A 133 6.63 -7.22 16.08
CA PHE A 133 7.62 -6.30 16.62
C PHE A 133 7.33 -5.96 18.09
N ASN A 134 6.10 -5.55 18.41
CA ASN A 134 5.70 -5.25 19.78
C ASN A 134 5.86 -6.47 20.72
N ALA A 135 5.54 -7.67 20.23
CA ALA A 135 5.70 -8.90 21.01
C ALA A 135 7.18 -9.25 21.28
N VAL A 136 8.09 -8.95 20.34
CA VAL A 136 9.54 -9.14 20.54
C VAL A 136 10.06 -8.12 21.56
N LEU A 137 9.71 -6.84 21.42
CA LEU A 137 10.11 -5.80 22.38
C LEU A 137 9.65 -6.08 23.81
N LEU A 138 8.43 -6.59 23.98
CA LEU A 138 7.91 -6.96 25.31
C LEU A 138 8.63 -8.17 25.91
N LYS A 139 9.23 -9.04 25.09
CA LYS A 139 10.03 -10.17 25.56
C LYS A 139 11.44 -9.75 25.96
N GLU A 140 12.05 -8.82 25.24
CA GLU A 140 13.40 -8.31 25.55
C GLU A 140 13.44 -7.41 26.78
N LYS A 141 12.31 -6.82 27.18
CA LYS A 141 12.19 -6.01 28.41
C LYS A 141 11.95 -6.83 29.70
N LYS A 142 11.80 -8.16 29.61
CA LYS A 142 11.67 -9.05 30.77
C LYS A 142 13.02 -9.69 31.09
#